data_AF-A0A0C2CD75-F1
#
_entry.id   AF-A0A0C2CD75-F1
#
_cell.length_a   1.000
_cell.length_b   1.000
_cell.length_c   1.000
_cell.angle_alpha   90.00
_cell.angle_beta   90.00
_cell.angle_gamma   90.00
#
_symmetry.space_group_name_H-M   'P 1'
#
loop_
_entity.id
_entity.type
_entity.pdbx_description
1 polymer ?
#
loop_
_entity_poly.entity_id
_entity_poly.type
_entity_poly.pdbx_seq_one_letter_code
_entity_poly.pdbx_strand_id
1 'polypeptide(L)'
;MGNTTEFRRAVDLVLKSVRTDANVNVSVFETNIRIVGGLVSAHMLSGRVEGMVLEDGWPCSGPLLRLAEAMAARLLPAFNTETGMPYGTVNLKYGVPKRETPITCTAGVGTFIVGEVLRFFLYIKYSF
;
A
#
# COMPACT_ATOMS: atom_id res chain seq x y z
N MET A 1 -0.21 23.22 12.24
CA MET A 1 -1.16 22.49 11.36
C MET A 1 -1.93 21.51 12.23
N GLY A 2 -3.14 21.88 12.68
CA GLY A 2 -3.93 21.14 13.67
C GLY A 2 -5.40 21.01 13.28
N ASN A 3 -5.70 20.97 11.96
CA ASN A 3 -7.07 20.84 11.48
C ASN A 3 -7.49 19.36 11.48
N THR A 4 -7.84 18.87 12.66
CA THR A 4 -8.26 17.48 12.90
C THR A 4 -9.54 17.12 12.17
N THR A 5 -10.39 18.11 11.89
CA THR A 5 -11.65 17.95 11.15
C THR A 5 -11.41 17.66 9.67
N GLU A 6 -10.53 18.42 9.01
CA GLU A 6 -10.19 18.17 7.61
C GLU A 6 -9.43 16.86 7.44
N PHE A 7 -8.58 16.49 8.41
CA PHE A 7 -7.93 15.18 8.40
C PHE A 7 -8.96 14.04 8.46
N ARG A 8 -9.94 14.12 9.36
CA ARG A 8 -11.04 13.14 9.44
C ARG A 8 -11.81 13.05 8.12
N ARG A 9 -12.14 14.19 7.52
CA ARG A 9 -12.83 14.25 6.22
C ARG A 9 -12.01 13.59 5.11
N ALA A 10 -10.71 13.89 5.04
CA ALA A 10 -9.81 13.30 4.06
C ALA A 10 -9.70 11.78 4.22
N VAL A 11 -9.58 11.28 5.45
CA VAL A 11 -9.55 9.84 5.73
C VAL A 11 -10.85 9.15 5.30
N ASP A 12 -12.00 9.73 5.63
CA ASP A 12 -13.30 9.18 5.23
C ASP A 12 -13.46 9.16 3.70
N LEU A 13 -13.01 10.20 3.00
CA LEU A 13 -12.99 10.25 1.53
C LEU A 13 -12.09 9.16 0.95
N VAL A 14 -10.90 8.93 1.51
CA VAL A 14 -9.98 7.88 1.06
C VAL A 14 -10.61 6.51 1.24
N LEU A 15 -11.20 6.22 2.40
CA LEU A 15 -11.84 4.93 2.67
C LEU A 15 -13.03 4.65 1.74
N LYS A 16 -13.75 5.69 1.31
CA LYS A 16 -14.90 5.56 0.39
C LYS A 16 -14.51 5.54 -1.09
N SER A 17 -13.43 6.23 -1.46
CA SER A 17 -13.05 6.42 -2.88
C SER A 17 -12.04 5.39 -3.39
N VAL A 18 -11.18 4.87 -2.52
CA VAL A 18 -10.10 3.97 -2.94
C VAL A 18 -10.64 2.58 -3.18
N ARG A 19 -10.52 2.12 -4.44
CA ARG A 19 -10.92 0.77 -4.88
C ARG A 19 -9.66 -0.05 -5.15
N THR A 20 -9.49 -1.14 -4.41
CA THR A 20 -8.33 -2.04 -4.51
C THR A 20 -8.43 -3.03 -5.66
N ASP A 21 -9.59 -3.13 -6.31
CA ASP A 21 -9.94 -4.09 -7.36
C ASP A 21 -10.26 -3.44 -8.72
N ALA A 22 -9.89 -2.16 -8.89
CA ALA A 22 -10.11 -1.44 -10.13
C ALA A 22 -9.32 -2.08 -11.29
N ASN A 23 -9.94 -2.18 -12.47
CA ASN A 23 -9.26 -2.67 -13.68
C ASN A 23 -8.37 -1.57 -14.28
N VAL A 24 -7.26 -1.27 -13.60
CA VAL A 24 -6.29 -0.26 -14.01
C VAL A 24 -4.87 -0.80 -13.84
N ASN A 25 -4.00 -0.42 -14.78
CA ASN A 25 -2.57 -0.68 -14.69
C ASN A 25 -1.92 0.44 -13.90
N VAL A 26 -1.18 0.08 -12.84
CA VAL A 26 -0.53 1.04 -11.96
C VAL A 26 0.97 0.74 -11.87
N SER A 27 1.77 1.79 -11.71
CA SER A 27 3.19 1.65 -11.43
C SER A 27 3.37 1.09 -10.02
N VAL A 28 4.14 0.02 -9.88
CA VAL A 28 4.41 -0.63 -8.59
C VAL A 28 5.18 0.32 -7.68
N PHE A 29 6.17 1.05 -8.22
CA PHE A 29 6.97 2.03 -7.49
C PHE A 29 6.11 3.17 -6.94
N GLU A 30 5.37 3.86 -7.82
CA GLU A 30 4.56 5.02 -7.43
C GLU A 30 3.44 4.64 -6.46
N THR A 31 2.80 3.50 -6.69
CA THR A 31 1.71 3.03 -5.82
C THR A 31 2.25 2.65 -4.44
N ASN A 32 3.44 2.04 -4.36
CA ASN A 32 4.03 1.68 -3.08
C ASN A 32 4.38 2.92 -2.25
N ILE A 33 5.13 3.87 -2.81
CA ILE A 33 5.59 5.02 -2.03
C ILE A 33 4.48 6.05 -1.75
N ARG A 34 3.54 6.26 -2.68
CA ARG A 34 2.50 7.29 -2.54
C ARG A 34 1.24 6.76 -1.87
N ILE A 35 0.75 5.60 -2.32
CA ILE A 35 -0.53 5.08 -1.84
C ILE A 35 -0.32 4.27 -0.57
N VAL A 36 0.49 3.21 -0.61
CA VAL A 36 0.73 2.36 0.57
C VAL A 36 1.44 3.14 1.66
N GLY A 37 2.54 3.84 1.32
CA GLY A 37 3.26 4.70 2.26
C GLY A 37 2.40 5.81 2.85
N GLY A 38 1.53 6.43 2.04
CA GLY A 38 0.59 7.45 2.48
C GLY A 38 -0.48 6.92 3.44
N LEU A 39 -1.07 5.75 3.15
CA LEU A 39 -2.08 5.12 4.00
C LEU A 39 -1.52 4.68 5.35
N VAL A 40 -0.30 4.10 5.37
CA VAL A 40 0.39 3.73 6.62
C VAL A 40 0.73 4.98 7.43
N SER A 41 1.25 6.01 6.78
CA SER A 41 1.54 7.29 7.45
C SER A 41 0.28 7.93 8.02
N ALA A 42 -0.83 7.93 7.28
CA ALA A 42 -2.12 8.42 7.75
C ALA A 42 -2.65 7.61 8.96
N HIS A 43 -2.45 6.30 8.97
CA HIS A 43 -2.80 5.43 10.11
C HIS A 43 -1.96 5.71 11.37
N MET A 44 -0.66 6.02 11.21
CA MET A 44 0.18 6.44 12.33
C MET A 44 -0.21 7.83 12.83
N LEU A 45 -0.55 8.74 11.92
CA LEU A 45 -1.00 10.09 12.26
C LEU A 45 -2.37 10.10 12.92
N SER A 46 -3.28 9.17 12.57
CA SER A 46 -4.61 9.13 13.18
C SER A 46 -4.58 8.88 14.68
N GLY A 47 -3.59 8.12 15.18
CA GLY A 47 -3.38 7.94 16.62
C GLY A 47 -2.79 9.14 17.36
N ARG A 48 -2.29 10.14 16.62
CA ARG A 48 -1.78 11.41 17.17
C ARG A 48 -2.79 12.55 17.04
N VAL A 49 -3.94 12.31 16.41
CA VAL A 49 -5.01 13.29 16.19
C VAL A 49 -6.06 13.15 17.29
N GLU A 50 -6.26 14.20 18.09
CA GLU A 50 -7.29 14.22 19.12
C GLU A 50 -8.70 14.08 18.51
N GLY A 51 -9.51 13.18 19.07
CA GLY A 51 -10.89 12.93 18.63
C GLY A 51 -11.02 12.11 17.33
N MET A 52 -10.00 11.34 16.95
CA MET A 52 -10.12 10.26 15.95
C MET A 52 -10.70 9.02 16.64
N VAL A 53 -11.70 8.39 16.02
CA VAL A 53 -12.21 7.09 16.49
C VAL A 53 -11.22 6.03 16.04
N LEU A 54 -10.44 5.51 16.98
CA LEU A 54 -9.51 4.40 16.76
C LEU A 54 -10.24 3.09 17.09
N GLU A 55 -10.02 2.05 16.28
CA GLU A 55 -10.49 0.70 16.62
C GLU A 55 -9.68 0.16 17.82
N ASP A 56 -10.30 -0.72 18.64
CA ASP A 56 -9.69 -1.29 19.86
C ASP A 56 -8.35 -2.03 19.63
N GLY A 57 -8.01 -2.35 18.37
CA GLY A 57 -6.75 -2.98 17.98
C GLY A 57 -5.65 -2.04 17.48
N TRP A 58 -5.79 -0.73 17.62
CA TRP A 58 -4.74 0.24 17.25
C TRP A 58 -3.48 0.05 18.12
N PRO A 59 -2.25 0.09 17.57
CA PRO A 59 -1.84 0.50 16.22
C PRO A 59 -1.78 -0.64 15.19
N CYS A 60 -2.00 -1.89 15.58
CA CYS A 60 -1.85 -3.06 14.69
C CYS A 60 -3.09 -3.35 13.84
N SER A 61 -4.20 -2.68 14.11
CA SER A 61 -5.47 -2.78 13.38
C SER A 61 -6.05 -1.40 13.10
N GLY A 62 -6.67 -1.25 11.94
CA GLY A 62 -7.36 -0.03 11.53
C GLY A 62 -7.88 -0.11 10.10
N PRO A 63 -8.91 0.67 9.73
CA PRO A 63 -9.46 0.68 8.38
C PRO A 63 -8.42 1.15 7.33
N LEU A 64 -7.60 2.15 7.67
CA LEU A 64 -6.51 2.62 6.81
C LEU A 64 -5.42 1.58 6.62
N LEU A 65 -5.03 0.89 7.69
CA LEU A 65 -4.02 -0.16 7.63
C LEU A 65 -4.51 -1.36 6.82
N ARG A 66 -5.77 -1.79 6.99
CA ARG A 66 -6.39 -2.85 6.17
C ARG A 66 -6.42 -2.49 4.69
N LEU A 67 -6.71 -1.23 4.37
CA LEU A 67 -6.69 -0.74 2.99
C LEU A 67 -5.27 -0.74 2.41
N ALA A 68 -4.28 -0.30 3.20
CA ALA A 68 -2.87 -0.33 2.82
C ALA A 68 -2.39 -1.77 2.56
N GLU A 69 -2.75 -2.69 3.43
CA GLU A 69 -2.48 -4.13 3.30
C GLU A 69 -3.14 -4.73 2.06
N ALA A 70 -4.42 -4.43 1.81
CA ALA A 70 -5.12 -4.91 0.63
C ALA A 70 -4.47 -4.39 -0.67
N MET A 71 -4.02 -3.13 -0.69
CA MET A 71 -3.25 -2.57 -1.82
C MET A 71 -1.90 -3.26 -1.97
N ALA A 72 -1.15 -3.38 -0.89
CA ALA A 72 0.16 -4.05 -0.83
C ALA A 72 0.09 -5.48 -1.39
N ALA A 73 -0.92 -6.25 -0.97
CA ALA A 73 -1.13 -7.63 -1.41
C ALA A 73 -1.35 -7.73 -2.92
N ARG A 74 -1.96 -6.72 -3.56
CA ARG A 74 -2.14 -6.66 -5.01
C ARG A 74 -0.87 -6.31 -5.77
N LEU A 75 0.09 -5.65 -5.10
CA LEU A 75 1.41 -5.34 -5.66
C LEU A 75 2.38 -6.51 -5.54
N LEU A 76 2.21 -7.40 -4.56
CA LEU A 76 3.11 -8.55 -4.32
C LEU A 76 3.40 -9.42 -5.57
N PRO A 77 2.44 -9.74 -6.46
CA PRO A 77 2.72 -10.53 -7.65
C PRO A 77 3.77 -9.89 -8.57
N ALA A 78 3.95 -8.57 -8.53
CA ALA A 78 4.97 -7.89 -9.33
C ALA A 78 6.40 -8.24 -8.90
N PHE A 79 6.60 -8.72 -7.67
CA PHE A 79 7.90 -9.11 -7.13
C PHE A 79 8.22 -10.59 -7.36
N ASN A 80 7.24 -11.39 -7.79
CA ASN A 80 7.43 -12.82 -8.04
C ASN A 80 7.98 -13.05 -9.45
N THR A 81 9.24 -12.69 -9.67
CA THR A 81 9.92 -12.83 -10.97
C THR A 81 11.13 -13.77 -10.85
N GLU A 82 11.46 -14.47 -11.92
CA GLU A 82 12.60 -15.40 -11.94
C GLU A 82 13.96 -14.69 -11.80
N THR A 83 14.04 -13.42 -12.18
CA THR A 83 15.26 -12.61 -12.12
C THR A 83 15.45 -11.93 -10.76
N GLY A 84 14.44 -11.95 -9.89
CA GLY A 84 14.40 -11.15 -8.66
C GLY A 84 14.14 -9.66 -8.89
N MET A 85 14.02 -9.20 -10.15
CA MET A 85 13.67 -7.81 -10.48
C MET A 85 12.16 -7.68 -10.70
N PRO A 86 11.49 -6.64 -10.19
CA PRO A 86 10.06 -6.56 -10.12
C PRO A 86 9.53 -6.05 -11.46
N TYR A 87 8.28 -6.36 -11.76
CA TYR A 87 7.60 -5.69 -12.86
C TYR A 87 7.38 -4.22 -12.52
N GLY A 88 7.59 -3.33 -13.49
CA GLY A 88 7.35 -1.90 -13.30
C GLY A 88 5.87 -1.57 -13.13
N THR A 89 5.00 -2.39 -13.72
CA THR A 89 3.54 -2.18 -13.77
C THR A 89 2.80 -3.44 -13.33
N VAL A 90 1.69 -3.25 -12.63
CA VAL A 90 0.75 -4.33 -12.27
C VAL A 90 -0.68 -3.87 -12.47
N ASN A 91 -1.56 -4.77 -12.89
CA ASN A 91 -2.99 -4.51 -12.90
C ASN A 91 -3.59 -4.85 -11.53
N LEU A 92 -4.31 -3.91 -10.91
CA LEU A 92 -4.88 -4.14 -9.57
C LEU A 92 -5.91 -5.28 -9.54
N LYS A 93 -6.62 -5.52 -10.65
CA LYS A 93 -7.63 -6.59 -10.77
C LYS A 93 -7.04 -7.92 -11.22
N TYR A 94 -6.18 -7.89 -12.25
CA TYR A 94 -5.70 -9.08 -12.95
C TYR A 94 -4.26 -9.47 -12.62
N GLY A 95 -3.54 -8.68 -11.81
CA GLY A 95 -2.13 -8.93 -11.47
C GLY A 95 -1.18 -8.51 -12.60
N VAL A 96 -0.04 -9.20 -12.71
CA VAL A 96 0.99 -8.85 -13.69
C VAL A 96 0.53 -9.18 -15.11
N PRO A 97 0.57 -8.23 -16.06
CA PRO A 97 0.28 -8.51 -17.47
C PRO A 97 1.29 -9.50 -18.06
N LYS A 98 0.82 -10.53 -18.78
CA LYS A 98 1.69 -11.56 -19.40
C LYS A 98 2.71 -11.02 -20.44
N ARG A 99 2.59 -9.77 -20.87
CA ARG A 99 3.49 -9.09 -21.83
C ARG A 99 4.36 -8.00 -21.18
N GLU A 100 4.32 -7.88 -19.86
CA GLU A 100 5.11 -6.85 -19.17
C GLU A 100 6.61 -7.19 -19.24
N THR A 101 7.44 -6.17 -19.49
CA THR A 101 8.89 -6.36 -19.55
C THR A 101 9.50 -6.26 -18.15
N PRO A 102 10.57 -7.00 -17.85
CA PRO A 102 11.31 -6.89 -16.59
C PRO A 102 12.16 -5.60 -16.51
N ILE A 103 11.92 -4.62 -17.39
CA ILE A 103 12.67 -3.38 -17.46
C ILE A 103 12.04 -2.40 -16.47
N THR A 104 12.69 -2.20 -15.33
CA THR A 104 12.30 -1.20 -14.34
C THR A 104 13.45 -0.20 -14.12
N CYS A 105 13.13 0.99 -13.64
CA CYS A 105 14.16 2.00 -13.34
C CYS A 105 15.00 1.57 -12.11
N THR A 106 16.27 1.95 -12.06
CA THR A 106 17.18 1.67 -10.93
C THR A 106 16.64 2.20 -9.60
N ALA A 107 15.86 3.28 -9.59
CA ALA A 107 15.16 3.78 -8.39
C ALA A 107 14.04 2.84 -7.91
N GLY A 108 13.33 2.19 -8.84
CA GLY A 108 12.36 1.14 -8.55
C GLY A 108 13.02 -0.11 -7.99
N VAL A 109 14.22 -0.45 -8.47
CA VAL A 109 15.06 -1.53 -7.91
C VAL A 109 15.63 -1.15 -6.54
N GLY A 110 16.10 0.07 -6.33
CA GLY A 110 16.63 0.52 -5.04
C GLY A 110 15.57 0.58 -3.93
N THR A 111 14.31 0.81 -4.30
CA THR A 111 13.18 0.83 -3.37
C THR A 111 12.64 -0.58 -3.05
N PHE A 112 13.28 -1.64 -3.55
CA PHE A 112 12.99 -3.02 -3.12
C PHE A 112 13.08 -3.23 -1.64
N ILE A 113 13.97 -2.51 -0.96
CA ILE A 113 14.06 -2.63 0.50
C ILE A 113 12.70 -2.32 1.14
N VAL A 114 11.94 -1.36 0.61
CA VAL A 114 10.59 -1.04 1.09
C VAL A 114 9.57 -2.12 0.68
N GLY A 115 9.72 -2.72 -0.50
CA GLY A 115 8.87 -3.82 -0.98
C GLY A 115 9.08 -5.14 -0.21
N GLU A 116 10.33 -5.51 0.08
CA GLU A 116 10.70 -6.63 0.94
C GLU A 116 10.27 -6.38 2.39
N VAL A 117 10.33 -5.14 2.89
CA VAL A 117 9.73 -4.76 4.17
C VAL A 117 8.21 -4.99 4.15
N LEU A 118 7.53 -4.69 3.06
CA LEU A 118 6.10 -4.99 2.88
C LEU A 118 5.83 -6.49 2.91
N ARG A 119 6.66 -7.27 2.20
CA ARG A 119 6.58 -8.74 2.16
C ARG A 119 6.83 -9.34 3.53
N PHE A 120 7.81 -8.82 4.27
CA PHE A 120 8.12 -9.19 5.64
C PHE A 120 7.01 -8.80 6.63
N PHE A 121 6.42 -7.61 6.46
CA PHE A 121 5.32 -7.13 7.32
C PHE A 121 4.05 -7.98 7.13
N LEU A 122 3.71 -8.33 5.88
CA LEU A 122 2.62 -9.27 5.59
C LEU A 122 2.98 -10.68 6.08
N TYR A 123 4.19 -11.15 5.85
CA TYR A 123 4.64 -12.47 6.33
C TYR A 123 4.52 -12.59 7.86
N ILE A 124 4.93 -11.58 8.63
CA ILE A 124 4.77 -11.57 10.09
C ILE A 124 3.30 -11.62 10.51
N LYS A 125 2.41 -10.94 9.79
CA LYS A 125 0.97 -10.88 10.12
C LYS A 125 0.20 -12.15 9.73
N TYR A 126 0.62 -12.86 8.68
CA TYR A 126 -0.03 -14.11 8.22
C TYR A 126 0.65 -15.38 8.75
N SER A 127 1.76 -15.27 9.49
CA SER A 127 2.50 -16.42 10.04
C SER A 127 2.34 -16.61 11.56
N PHE A 128 1.39 -15.90 12.19
CA PHE A 128 0.95 -16.09 13.58
C PHE A 128 -0.58 -16.12 13.68
#